data_AF-A0A6N9UGH9-F1
#
_entry.id   AF-A0A6N9UGH9-F1
#
_cell.length_a   1.000
_cell.length_b   1.000
_cell.length_c   1.000
_cell.angle_alpha   90.00
_cell.angle_beta   90.00
_cell.angle_gamma   90.00
#
_symmetry.space_group_name_H-M   'P 1'
#
loop_
_entity.id
_entity.type
_entity.pdbx_description
1 polymer ?
#
loop_
_entity_poly.entity_id
_entity_poly.type
_entity_poly.pdbx_seq_one_letter_code
_entity_poly.pdbx_strand_id
1 'polypeptide(L)'
;MSTPEQPGDPAGAVRRDVSDPVGMAPLSPVGRLAATVDRLSREVRAAQAEAEGRALIELAKGVLVARLGCGPAEAARQLAELAEQSRATPLEFAVDVINQAARDRMSEVTEAFLAATAAVRTTVPEDGARD
;
A
#
# COMPACT_ATOMS: atom_id res chain seq x y z
N MET A 1 -41.21 22.70 83.16
CA MET A 1 -41.84 21.75 82.23
C MET A 1 -40.91 21.55 81.05
N SER A 2 -40.94 20.34 80.51
CA SER A 2 -39.93 19.64 79.70
C SER A 2 -39.68 20.16 78.27
N THR A 3 -38.49 19.81 77.76
CA THR A 3 -38.01 19.81 76.35
C THR A 3 -38.56 18.57 75.59
N PRO A 4 -38.30 18.33 74.27
CA PRO A 4 -36.97 18.19 73.60
C PRO A 4 -36.81 19.06 72.32
N GLU A 5 -35.65 19.65 72.00
CA GLU A 5 -34.43 19.08 71.36
C GLU A 5 -34.70 18.31 70.04
N GLN A 6 -34.30 18.88 68.90
CA GLN A 6 -34.08 18.15 67.65
C GLN A 6 -32.87 18.74 66.87
N PRO A 7 -31.84 17.93 66.53
CA PRO A 7 -30.59 18.39 65.91
C PRO A 7 -30.43 18.00 64.42
N GLY A 8 -29.51 18.67 63.70
CA GLY A 8 -28.79 18.09 62.54
C GLY A 8 -28.51 19.02 61.34
N ASP A 9 -27.27 19.51 61.22
CA ASP A 9 -26.63 20.30 60.14
C ASP A 9 -26.05 19.38 59.01
N PRO A 10 -25.09 19.82 58.16
CA PRO A 10 -25.11 20.60 56.90
C PRO A 10 -24.86 19.73 55.65
N ALA A 11 -25.15 20.21 54.42
CA ALA A 11 -24.35 19.84 53.22
C ALA A 11 -24.73 20.67 51.98
N GLY A 12 -23.82 21.55 51.55
CA GLY A 12 -23.80 22.05 50.18
C GLY A 12 -23.30 20.96 49.22
N ALA A 13 -24.11 20.61 48.23
CA ALA A 13 -23.75 19.77 47.08
C ALA A 13 -25.02 19.62 46.22
N VAL A 14 -25.11 19.78 44.91
CA VAL A 14 -24.14 20.01 43.84
C VAL A 14 -24.94 20.68 42.73
N ARG A 15 -24.56 21.89 42.30
CA ARG A 15 -24.82 22.28 40.91
C ARG A 15 -23.81 21.54 40.03
N ARG A 16 -24.28 20.51 39.33
CA ARG A 16 -23.72 20.05 38.05
C ARG A 16 -24.83 19.30 37.34
N ASP A 17 -25.69 20.09 36.70
CA ASP A 17 -26.28 19.65 35.45
C ASP A 17 -25.15 19.76 34.42
N VAL A 18 -24.33 18.71 34.34
CA VAL A 18 -23.40 18.52 33.22
C VAL A 18 -24.07 17.45 32.39
N SER A 19 -24.61 17.90 31.27
CA SER A 19 -25.08 17.10 30.16
C SER A 19 -24.15 15.91 29.97
N ASP A 20 -24.66 14.72 30.25
CA ASP A 20 -23.95 13.46 30.14
C ASP A 20 -23.73 13.19 28.64
N PRO A 21 -22.50 13.29 28.10
CA PRO A 21 -22.27 12.93 26.72
C PRO A 21 -22.22 11.40 26.68
N VAL A 22 -23.33 10.81 26.24
CA VAL A 22 -23.48 9.43 25.72
C VAL A 22 -22.26 8.53 26.00
N GLY A 23 -22.29 7.84 27.13
CA GLY A 23 -21.91 6.42 27.22
C GLY A 23 -20.55 6.01 26.66
N MET A 24 -19.45 6.56 27.17
CA MET A 24 -18.19 5.82 27.19
C MET A 24 -17.90 5.42 28.64
N ALA A 25 -18.47 4.30 29.10
CA ALA A 25 -17.99 3.66 30.31
C ALA A 25 -16.46 3.48 30.16
N PRO A 26 -15.64 3.81 31.17
CA PRO A 26 -14.20 3.75 31.04
C PRO A 26 -13.81 2.32 30.62
N LEU A 27 -13.23 2.20 29.43
CA LEU A 27 -12.80 0.91 28.89
C LEU A 27 -11.97 0.21 29.97
N SER A 28 -12.23 -1.08 30.17
CA SER A 28 -11.40 -1.92 31.03
C SER A 28 -9.92 -1.78 30.62
N PRO A 29 -8.96 -2.08 31.50
CA PRO A 29 -7.54 -2.06 31.14
C PRO A 29 -7.25 -2.80 29.81
N VAL A 30 -7.95 -3.92 29.58
CA VAL A 30 -7.90 -4.68 28.32
C VAL A 30 -8.54 -3.91 27.15
N GLY A 31 -9.69 -3.28 27.35
CA GLY A 31 -10.34 -2.47 26.30
C GLY A 31 -9.48 -1.28 25.85
N ARG A 32 -8.76 -0.62 26.77
CA ARG A 32 -7.81 0.46 26.42
C ARG A 32 -6.61 -0.05 25.63
N LEU A 33 -6.09 -1.23 26.00
CA LEU A 33 -5.01 -1.87 25.26
C LEU A 33 -5.48 -2.26 23.84
N ALA A 34 -6.64 -2.89 23.70
CA ALA A 34 -7.22 -3.23 22.41
C ALA A 34 -7.38 -2.00 21.50
N ALA A 35 -7.94 -0.91 22.04
CA ALA A 35 -8.07 0.35 21.30
C ALA A 35 -6.70 0.93 20.87
N THR A 36 -5.68 0.76 21.70
CA THR A 36 -4.30 1.19 21.38
C THR A 36 -3.68 0.32 20.29
N VAL A 37 -3.82 -1.00 20.39
CA VAL A 37 -3.32 -1.95 19.38
C VAL A 37 -4.01 -1.71 18.04
N ASP A 38 -5.31 -1.45 18.01
CA ASP A 38 -6.04 -1.15 16.79
C ASP A 38 -5.52 0.13 16.12
N ARG A 39 -5.26 1.17 16.92
CA ARG A 39 -4.67 2.42 16.42
C ARG A 39 -3.27 2.17 15.85
N LEU A 40 -2.39 1.52 16.61
CA LEU A 40 -1.03 1.22 16.16
C LEU A 40 -1.04 0.32 14.92
N SER A 41 -1.95 -0.65 14.83
CA SER A 41 -2.10 -1.51 13.66
C SER A 41 -2.49 -0.72 12.42
N ARG A 42 -3.34 0.30 12.56
CA ARG A 42 -3.68 1.22 11.46
C ARG A 42 -2.49 2.10 11.07
N GLU A 43 -1.76 2.63 12.04
CA GLU A 43 -0.55 3.44 11.80
C GLU A 43 0.54 2.64 11.07
N VAL A 44 0.79 1.39 11.50
CA VAL A 44 1.75 0.49 10.85
C VAL A 44 1.34 0.20 9.40
N ARG A 45 0.07 -0.13 9.15
CA ARG A 45 -0.42 -0.38 7.78
C ARG A 45 -0.28 0.84 6.88
N ALA A 46 -0.56 2.04 7.40
CA ALA A 46 -0.38 3.27 6.65
C ALA A 46 1.09 3.51 6.29
N ALA A 47 2.00 3.33 7.25
CA ALA A 47 3.44 3.46 7.01
C ALA A 47 3.97 2.41 6.01
N GLN A 48 3.47 1.17 6.08
CA GLN A 48 3.81 0.11 5.14
C GLN A 48 3.34 0.45 3.73
N ALA A 49 2.08 0.90 3.56
CA ALA A 49 1.56 1.29 2.26
C ALA A 49 2.36 2.44 1.63
N GLU A 50 2.79 3.43 2.44
CA GLU A 50 3.65 4.50 1.97
C GLU A 50 5.03 3.98 1.52
N ALA A 51 5.65 3.11 2.31
CA ALA A 51 6.94 2.52 2.00
C ALA A 51 6.89 1.65 0.73
N GLU A 52 5.84 0.84 0.57
CA GLU A 52 5.59 0.04 -0.63
C GLU A 52 5.40 0.94 -1.87
N GLY A 53 4.63 2.03 -1.73
CA GLY A 53 4.47 3.01 -2.81
C GLY A 53 5.80 3.63 -3.25
N ARG A 54 6.66 4.02 -2.30
CA ARG A 54 8.01 4.52 -2.59
C ARG A 54 8.87 3.45 -3.29
N ALA A 55 8.79 2.19 -2.86
CA ALA A 55 9.53 1.09 -3.48
C ALA A 55 9.11 0.87 -4.95
N LEU A 56 7.82 0.97 -5.26
CA LEU A 56 7.33 0.86 -6.64
C LEU A 56 7.85 2.01 -7.52
N ILE A 57 7.89 3.23 -7.00
CA ILE A 57 8.47 4.38 -7.72
C ILE A 57 9.96 4.15 -8.01
N GLU A 58 10.73 3.67 -7.03
CA GLU A 58 12.16 3.39 -7.23
C GLU A 58 12.41 2.23 -8.20
N LEU A 59 11.56 1.19 -8.18
CA LEU A 59 11.63 0.11 -9.16
C LEU A 59 11.37 0.63 -10.59
N ALA A 60 10.33 1.46 -10.78
CA ALA A 60 10.03 2.04 -12.07
C ALA A 60 11.18 2.93 -12.58
N LYS A 61 11.82 3.72 -11.71
CA LYS A 61 13.04 4.46 -12.05
C LYS A 61 14.16 3.53 -12.52
N GLY A 62 14.37 2.40 -11.84
CA GLY A 62 15.35 1.38 -12.25
C GLY A 62 15.05 0.80 -13.65
N VAL A 63 13.78 0.53 -13.94
CA VAL A 63 13.33 0.11 -15.28
C VAL A 63 13.67 1.17 -16.33
N LEU A 64 13.37 2.44 -16.07
CA LEU A 64 13.67 3.54 -17.00
C LEU A 64 15.18 3.74 -17.21
N VAL A 65 15.99 3.65 -16.16
CA VAL A 65 17.45 3.68 -16.24
C VAL A 65 17.96 2.59 -17.20
N ALA A 66 17.48 1.36 -17.04
CA ALA A 66 17.89 0.25 -17.89
C ALA A 66 17.45 0.42 -19.36
N ARG A 67 16.24 0.95 -19.60
CA ARG A 67 15.67 1.11 -20.95
C ARG A 67 16.26 2.30 -21.72
N LEU A 68 16.51 3.41 -21.02
CA LEU A 68 16.88 4.68 -21.64
C LEU A 68 18.39 4.96 -21.54
N GLY A 69 19.14 4.15 -20.79
CA GLY A 69 20.57 4.34 -20.57
C GLY A 69 20.90 5.63 -19.82
N CYS A 70 19.96 6.18 -19.04
CA CYS A 70 20.08 7.45 -18.34
C CYS A 70 20.41 7.27 -16.85
N GLY A 71 20.77 8.36 -16.17
CA GLY A 71 21.03 8.35 -14.73
C GLY A 71 19.72 8.36 -13.90
N PRO A 72 19.77 7.96 -12.61
CA PRO A 72 18.57 7.89 -11.75
C PRO A 72 17.82 9.20 -11.58
N ALA A 73 18.53 10.34 -11.60
CA ALA A 73 17.92 11.67 -11.51
C ALA A 73 17.10 12.01 -12.76
N GLU A 74 17.62 11.64 -13.94
CA GLU A 74 16.94 11.84 -15.21
C GLU A 74 15.72 10.92 -15.32
N ALA A 75 15.84 9.66 -14.90
CA ALA A 75 14.71 8.74 -14.82
C ALA A 75 13.59 9.26 -13.90
N ALA A 76 13.94 9.87 -12.76
CA ALA A 76 12.96 10.47 -11.85
C ALA A 76 12.22 11.65 -12.52
N ARG A 77 12.96 12.52 -13.21
CA ARG A 77 12.40 13.65 -13.95
C ARG A 77 11.42 13.17 -15.03
N GLN A 78 11.84 12.19 -15.82
CA GLN A 78 11.02 11.66 -16.89
C GLN A 78 9.77 10.93 -16.39
N LEU A 79 9.88 10.17 -15.28
CA LEU A 79 8.73 9.55 -14.65
C LEU A 79 7.69 10.62 -14.25
N ALA A 80 8.12 11.71 -13.63
CA ALA A 80 7.24 12.80 -13.22
C ALA A 80 6.58 13.51 -14.42
N GLU A 81 7.38 13.85 -15.44
CA GLU A 81 6.90 14.51 -16.66
C GLU A 81 5.87 13.65 -17.41
N LEU A 82 6.13 12.34 -17.55
CA LEU A 82 5.23 11.43 -18.24
C LEU A 82 3.96 11.12 -17.43
N ALA A 83 4.05 11.01 -16.11
CA ALA A 83 2.89 10.86 -15.24
C ALA A 83 1.94 12.06 -15.39
N GLU A 84 2.49 13.28 -15.39
CA GLU A 84 1.73 14.51 -15.61
C GLU A 84 1.07 14.53 -16.99
N GLN A 85 1.83 14.24 -18.05
CA GLN A 85 1.31 14.17 -19.42
C GLN A 85 0.19 13.12 -19.57
N SER A 86 0.29 12.03 -18.82
CA SER A 86 -0.70 10.94 -18.81
C SER A 86 -1.88 11.19 -17.87
N ARG A 87 -1.88 12.32 -17.13
CA ARG A 87 -2.86 12.64 -16.08
C ARG A 87 -3.00 11.53 -15.03
N ALA A 88 -1.90 10.83 -14.77
CA ALA A 88 -1.80 9.79 -13.76
C ALA A 88 -1.01 10.33 -12.56
N THR A 89 -1.24 9.76 -11.39
CA THR A 89 -0.31 9.98 -10.27
C THR A 89 1.03 9.31 -10.57
N PRO A 90 2.14 9.78 -9.98
CA PRO A 90 3.45 9.14 -10.15
C PRO A 90 3.46 7.65 -9.79
N LEU A 91 2.67 7.25 -8.78
CA LEU A 91 2.58 5.86 -8.37
C LEU A 91 1.83 5.00 -9.41
N GLU A 92 0.70 5.49 -9.93
CA GLU A 92 -0.05 4.80 -10.99
C GLU A 92 0.83 4.64 -12.24
N PHE A 93 1.50 5.71 -12.66
CA PHE A 93 2.38 5.65 -13.83
C PHE A 93 3.57 4.71 -13.61
N ALA A 94 4.15 4.69 -12.39
CA ALA A 94 5.21 3.75 -12.05
C ALA A 94 4.76 2.28 -12.22
N VAL A 95 3.54 1.96 -11.76
CA VAL A 95 2.95 0.62 -11.93
C VAL A 95 2.76 0.29 -13.42
N ASP A 96 2.30 1.25 -14.23
CA ASP A 96 2.16 1.05 -15.67
C ASP A 96 3.50 0.76 -16.37
N VAL A 97 4.56 1.49 -16.01
CA VAL A 97 5.92 1.26 -16.52
C VAL A 97 6.41 -0.14 -16.16
N ILE A 98 6.23 -0.57 -14.92
CA ILE A 98 6.63 -1.91 -14.44
C ILE A 98 5.86 -2.99 -15.20
N ASN A 99 4.54 -2.85 -15.30
CA ASN A 99 3.70 -3.79 -16.03
C ASN A 99 4.09 -3.87 -17.50
N GLN A 100 4.38 -2.73 -18.13
CA GLN A 100 4.82 -2.73 -19.52
C GLN A 100 6.15 -3.43 -19.68
N ALA A 101 7.13 -3.18 -18.81
CA ALA A 101 8.42 -3.87 -18.86
C ALA A 101 8.30 -5.38 -18.66
N ALA A 102 7.40 -5.82 -17.77
CA ALA A 102 7.11 -7.23 -17.57
C ALA A 102 6.51 -7.87 -18.85
N ARG A 103 5.55 -7.19 -19.49
CA ARG A 103 4.95 -7.65 -20.76
C ARG A 103 5.99 -7.70 -21.88
N ASP A 104 6.79 -6.65 -22.03
CA ASP A 104 7.88 -6.58 -23.02
C ASP A 104 8.79 -7.80 -22.87
N ARG A 105 9.21 -8.11 -21.64
CA ARG A 105 10.05 -9.26 -21.36
C ARG A 105 9.38 -10.60 -21.66
N MET A 106 8.10 -10.75 -21.33
CA MET A 106 7.34 -11.97 -21.63
C MET A 106 7.21 -12.20 -23.14
N SER A 107 6.99 -11.14 -23.92
CA SER A 107 6.94 -11.20 -25.38
C SER A 107 8.27 -11.67 -25.96
N GLU A 108 9.39 -11.07 -25.54
CA GLU A 108 10.74 -11.47 -25.97
C GLU A 108 11.02 -12.96 -25.72
N VAL A 109 10.67 -13.45 -24.52
CA VAL A 109 10.88 -14.87 -24.15
C VAL A 109 10.01 -15.79 -25.00
N THR A 110 8.77 -15.38 -25.30
CA THR A 110 7.85 -16.16 -26.12
C THR A 110 8.35 -16.27 -27.56
N GLU A 111 8.81 -15.16 -28.15
CA GLU A 111 9.39 -15.14 -29.49
C GLU A 111 10.63 -16.04 -29.59
N ALA A 112 11.54 -15.95 -28.61
CA ALA A 112 12.72 -16.80 -28.54
C ALA A 112 12.36 -18.28 -28.46
N PHE A 113 11.33 -18.63 -27.67
CA PHE A 113 10.83 -20.00 -27.57
C PHE A 113 10.26 -20.50 -28.90
N LEU A 114 9.42 -19.71 -29.57
CA LEU A 114 8.84 -20.06 -30.86
C LEU A 114 9.93 -20.26 -31.93
N ALA A 115 10.94 -19.38 -31.97
CA ALA A 115 12.07 -19.52 -32.88
C ALA A 115 12.86 -20.82 -32.62
N ALA A 116 13.11 -21.15 -31.34
CA ALA A 116 13.80 -22.39 -30.97
C ALA A 116 13.01 -23.63 -31.40
N THR A 117 11.69 -23.65 -31.18
CA THR A 117 10.85 -24.80 -31.58
C THR A 117 10.69 -24.94 -33.09
N ALA A 118 10.68 -23.84 -33.83
CA ALA A 118 10.68 -23.86 -35.30
C ALA A 118 12.00 -24.44 -35.85
N ALA A 119 13.15 -24.05 -35.29
CA ALA A 119 14.46 -24.60 -35.67
C ALA A 119 14.55 -26.12 -35.44
N VAL A 120 13.97 -26.63 -34.35
CA VAL A 120 13.88 -28.08 -34.09
C VAL A 120 13.02 -28.78 -35.15
N ARG A 121 11.92 -28.16 -35.59
CA ARG A 121 11.04 -28.76 -36.63
C ARG A 121 11.72 -28.84 -37.99
N THR A 122 12.52 -27.85 -38.35
CA THR A 122 13.26 -27.82 -39.62
C THR A 122 14.46 -28.78 -39.65
N THR A 123 14.93 -29.24 -38.49
CA THR A 123 16.09 -30.13 -38.37
C THR A 123 15.73 -31.61 -38.29
N VAL A 124 14.44 -31.98 -38.35
CA VAL A 124 14.01 -33.38 -38.57
C VAL A 124 14.04 -33.66 -40.07
N PRO A 125 14.99 -34.48 -40.58
CA PRO A 125 14.97 -34.88 -41.98
C PRO A 125 13.79 -35.82 -42.20
N GLU A 126 13.03 -35.63 -43.28
CA GLU A 126 12.13 -36.66 -43.80
C GLU A 126 12.98 -37.81 -44.37
N ASP A 127 13.51 -38.66 -43.48
CA ASP A 127 14.19 -39.89 -43.85
C ASP A 127 13.11 -40.95 -44.11
N GLY A 128 12.53 -40.89 -45.30
CA GLY A 128 11.40 -41.72 -45.71
C GLY A 128 11.26 -41.93 -47.22
N ALA A 129 12.34 -41.75 -48.00
CA ALA A 129 12.39 -42.09 -49.42
C ALA A 129 13.60 -43.00 -49.72
N ARG A 130 13.43 -44.29 -49.40
CA ARG A 130 14.12 -45.47 -49.96
C ARG A 130 13.07 -46.59 -49.83
N ASP A 131 12.64 -47.36 -50.81
CA ASP A 131 13.05 -47.69 -52.19
C ASP A 131 11.77 -48.11 -52.94
#